data_AF-A0A538EX73-F1
#
_entry.id   AF-A0A538EX73-F1
#
_cell.length_a   1.000
_cell.length_b   1.000
_cell.length_c   1.000
_cell.angle_alpha   90.00
_cell.angle_beta   90.00
_cell.angle_gamma   90.00
#
_symmetry.space_group_name_H-M   'P 1'
#
loop_
_entity.id
_entity.type
_entity.pdbx_description
1 polymer ?
#
loop_
_entity_poly.entity_id
_entity_poly.type
_entity_poly.pdbx_seq_one_letter_code
_entity_poly.pdbx_strand_id
1 'polypeptide(L)' 'MPHFRPPSIAHGVVSFIWGLFFGAFIWSGMLSVGVTGGTSFIFGAVAGFLIFLYVRVYGADERRAR' A
#
# COMPACT_ATOMS: atom_id res chain seq x y z
N MET A 1 25.31 15.05 -19.43
CA MET A 1 24.59 13.79 -19.14
C MET A 1 23.21 14.16 -18.62
N PRO A 2 22.10 13.84 -19.32
CA PRO A 2 20.76 14.12 -18.83
C PRO A 2 20.54 13.38 -17.51
N HIS A 3 20.52 14.11 -16.41
CA HIS A 3 20.14 13.60 -15.10
C HIS A 3 18.62 13.44 -15.11
N PHE A 4 18.15 12.24 -15.44
CA PHE A 4 16.75 11.87 -15.32
C PHE A 4 16.43 11.84 -13.82
N ARG A 5 15.97 12.98 -13.29
CA ARG A 5 15.31 12.98 -11.98
C ARG A 5 14.04 12.17 -12.20
N PRO A 6 13.90 10.97 -11.60
CA PRO A 6 12.64 10.28 -11.66
C PRO A 6 11.57 11.27 -11.18
N PRO A 7 10.42 11.36 -11.88
CA PRO A 7 9.39 12.31 -11.53
C PRO A 7 9.09 12.17 -10.04
N SER A 8 9.03 13.31 -9.35
CA SER A 8 8.67 13.36 -7.94
C SER A 8 7.19 12.96 -7.81
N ILE A 9 6.91 11.66 -7.87
CA ILE A 9 5.58 11.13 -7.57
C ILE A 9 5.29 11.51 -6.12
N ALA A 10 4.15 12.16 -5.89
CA ALA A 10 3.74 12.56 -4.56
C ALA A 10 3.77 11.34 -3.63
N HIS A 11 4.42 11.46 -2.48
CA HIS A 11 4.51 10.38 -1.48
C HIS A 11 3.14 9.80 -1.10
N GLY A 12 2.11 10.66 -1.11
CA GLY A 12 0.71 10.25 -0.92
C GLY A 12 0.19 9.27 -1.97
N VAL A 13 0.59 9.45 -3.24
CA VAL A 13 0.18 8.56 -4.34
C VAL A 13 0.89 7.21 -4.22
N VAL A 14 2.18 7.22 -3.92
CA VAL A 14 2.95 5.98 -3.73
C VAL A 14 2.42 5.17 -2.55
N SER A 15 2.16 5.82 -1.41
CA SER A 15 1.56 5.16 -0.23
C SER A 15 0.17 4.59 -0.55
N PHE A 16 -0.66 5.31 -1.29
CA PHE A 16 -1.99 4.83 -1.69
C PHE A 16 -1.91 3.59 -2.60
N ILE A 17 -1.02 3.59 -3.58
CA ILE A 17 -0.81 2.44 -4.47
C ILE A 17 -0.39 1.20 -3.67
N TRP A 18 0.53 1.35 -2.71
CA TRP A 18 0.93 0.23 -1.86
C TRP A 18 -0.21 -0.29 -0.98
N GLY A 19 -0.97 0.59 -0.35
CA GLY A 19 -2.14 0.20 0.45
C GLY A 19 -3.20 -0.53 -0.38
N LEU A 20 -3.52 -0.02 -1.58
CA LEU A 20 -4.49 -0.63 -2.48
C LEU A 20 -4.01 -1.99 -2.99
N PHE A 21 -2.76 -2.08 -3.45
CA PHE A 21 -2.19 -3.30 -3.99
C PHE A 21 -2.16 -4.42 -2.96
N PHE A 22 -1.62 -4.15 -1.76
CA PHE A 22 -1.58 -5.17 -0.71
C PHE A 22 -2.96 -5.49 -0.14
N GLY A 23 -3.85 -4.50 0.01
CA GLY A 23 -5.23 -4.77 0.43
C GLY A 23 -5.96 -5.70 -0.54
N ALA A 24 -5.84 -5.44 -1.85
CA ALA A 24 -6.39 -6.29 -2.90
C ALA A 24 -5.73 -7.69 -2.93
N PHE A 25 -4.42 -7.75 -2.69
CA PHE A 25 -3.69 -9.02 -2.60
C PHE A 25 -4.21 -9.88 -1.44
N ILE A 26 -4.37 -9.31 -0.25
CA ILE A 26 -4.88 -10.04 0.92
C ILE A 26 -6.34 -10.44 0.70
N TRP A 27 -7.18 -9.55 0.16
CA TRP A 27 -8.57 -9.87 -0.19
C TRP A 27 -8.66 -11.07 -1.14
N SER A 28 -7.88 -11.06 -2.23
CA SER A 28 -7.84 -12.13 -3.22
C SER A 28 -7.28 -13.43 -2.64
N GLY A 29 -6.27 -13.34 -1.77
CA GLY A 29 -5.72 -14.48 -1.05
C GLY A 29 -6.76 -15.15 -0.15
N MET A 30 -7.54 -14.36 0.59
CA MET A 30 -8.62 -14.88 1.44
C MET A 30 -9.75 -15.51 0.64
N LEU A 31 -10.13 -14.91 -0.49
CA LEU A 31 -11.09 -15.51 -1.42
C LEU A 31 -10.59 -16.88 -1.93
N SER A 32 -9.30 -16.98 -2.25
CA SER A 32 -8.68 -18.23 -2.74
C SER A 32 -8.73 -19.37 -1.72
N VAL A 33 -8.67 -19.07 -0.41
CA VAL A 33 -8.76 -20.07 0.66
C VAL A 33 -10.19 -20.35 1.15
N GLY A 34 -11.21 -19.81 0.46
CA GLY A 34 -12.62 -20.09 0.75
C GLY A 34 -13.23 -19.24 1.88
N VAL A 35 -12.59 -18.13 2.27
CA VAL A 35 -13.19 -17.18 3.23
C VAL A 35 -14.37 -16.46 2.57
N THR A 36 -15.46 -16.27 3.33
CA THR A 36 -16.64 -15.55 2.87
C THR A 36 -16.29 -14.16 2.33
N GLY A 37 -16.92 -13.75 1.22
CA GLY A 37 -16.63 -12.48 0.54
C GLY A 37 -16.71 -11.24 1.44
N GLY A 38 -17.64 -11.20 2.39
CA GLY A 38 -17.76 -10.09 3.34
C GLY A 38 -16.54 -9.98 4.27
N THR A 39 -16.19 -11.09 4.92
CA THR A 39 -15.02 -11.15 5.82
C THR A 39 -13.72 -10.85 5.08
N SER A 40 -13.53 -11.44 3.89
CA SER A 40 -12.32 -11.22 3.09
C SER A 40 -12.21 -9.77 2.60
N PHE A 41 -13.33 -9.12 2.28
CA PHE A 41 -13.32 -7.71 1.91
C PHE A 41 -12.95 -6.82 3.10
N ILE A 42 -13.55 -7.04 4.27
CA ILE A 42 -13.27 -6.24 5.48
C ILE A 42 -11.80 -6.35 5.86
N PHE A 43 -11.25 -7.57 5.91
CA PHE A 43 -9.83 -7.76 6.24
C PHE A 43 -8.91 -7.14 5.20
N GLY A 44 -9.21 -7.28 3.90
CA GLY A 44 -8.42 -6.64 2.84
C GLY A 44 -8.45 -5.11 2.92
N ALA A 45 -9.62 -4.53 3.18
CA ALA A 45 -9.78 -3.08 3.34
C ALA A 45 -9.05 -2.54 4.57
N VAL A 46 -9.19 -3.21 5.73
CA VAL A 46 -8.49 -2.82 6.96
C VAL A 46 -6.99 -2.96 6.81
N ALA A 47 -6.51 -4.10 6.29
CA ALA A 47 -5.08 -4.31 6.07
C ALA A 47 -4.50 -3.31 5.06
N GLY A 48 -5.18 -3.09 3.93
CA GLY A 48 -4.77 -2.11 2.92
C GLY A 48 -4.73 -0.67 3.48
N PHE A 49 -5.71 -0.30 4.30
CA PHE A 49 -5.74 1.00 4.98
C PHE A 49 -4.59 1.15 5.98
N LEU A 50 -4.29 0.13 6.78
CA LEU A 50 -3.16 0.15 7.72
C LEU A 50 -1.81 0.24 6.98
N ILE A 51 -1.66 -0.47 5.86
CA ILE A 51 -0.46 -0.38 5.01
C ILE A 51 -0.33 1.00 4.39
N PHE A 52 -1.42 1.58 3.89
CA PHE A 52 -1.44 2.96 3.41
C PHE A 52 -0.95 3.92 4.50
N LEU A 53 -1.51 3.85 5.71
CA LEU A 53 -1.09 4.70 6.83
C LEU A 53 0.38 4.49 7.19
N TYR A 54 0.82 3.24 7.25
CA TYR A 54 2.22 2.89 7.54
C TYR A 54 3.18 3.54 6.53
N VAL A 55 2.96 3.34 5.24
CA VAL A 55 3.82 3.91 4.20
C VAL A 55 3.67 5.44 4.15
N ARG A 56 2.47 5.96 4.40
CA ARG A 56 2.21 7.40 4.40
C ARG A 56 2.97 8.13 5.48
N VAL A 57 3.01 7.56 6.69
CA VAL A 57 3.68 8.15 7.86
C VAL A 57 5.17 7.90 7.80
N TYR A 58 5.61 6.65 7.63
CA TYR A 58 7.01 6.27 7.80
C TYR A 58 7.82 6.22 6.49
N GLY A 59 7.17 6.13 5.32
CA GLY A 59 7.86 5.93 4.05
C GLY A 59 8.68 7.12 3.54
N ALA A 60 8.58 8.29 4.19
CA ALA A 60 9.39 9.46 3.89
C ALA A 60 10.58 9.63 4.85
N ASP A 61 10.54 9.01 6.02
CA ASP A 61 11.56 9.18 7.08
C ASP A 61 12.89 8.50 6.72
N GLU A 62 12.85 7.47 5.88
CA GLU A 62 14.03 6.75 5.37
C GLU A 62 15.05 7.69 4.66
N ARG A 63 14.59 8.81 4.07
CA ARG A 63 15.48 9.77 3.40
C ARG A 63 16.17 10.75 4.35
N ARG A 64 15.75 10.86 5.61
CA ARG A 64 16.27 11.84 6.58
C ARG A 64 17.32 11.27 7.52
N ALA A 65 17.45 9.94 7.58
CA ALA A 65 18.43 9.22 8.39
C ALA A 65 19.80 8.99 7.69
N ARG A 66 20.06 9.63 6.54
CA ARG A 66 21.35 9.59 5.82
C ARG A 66 21.85 10.97 5.47
#